data_AF-A0A946YY36-F1
#
_entry.id   AF-A0A946YY36-F1
#
_cell.length_a   1.000
_cell.length_b   1.000
_cell.length_c   1.000
_cell.angle_alpha   90.00
_cell.angle_beta   90.00
_cell.angle_gamma   90.00
#
_symmetry.space_group_name_H-M   'P 1'
#
loop_
_entity.id
_entity.type
_entity.pdbx_description
1 polymer ?
#
loop_
_entity_poly.entity_id
_entity_poly.type
_entity_poly.pdbx_seq_one_letter_code
_entity_poly.pdbx_strand_id
1 'polypeptide(L)'
;GVLDLDAFFPAKDRTALVMKLNGLLASPAFASWANGEPLDIDAMLSNGPRASIISISHLSETERQFVVTLVLSKIVTWMRAQSGTPELRALIYMDEVFGYVPPSAMPPSKKPILTILKQARAFGVGLVLATQNPVDVDYKALSNAGTWMVGRLQTERDKDRLLDGMASAGGGSDKGTLSDIISGLDKRQFLLHQTRSDTPTVFGTRWAMSYLPGPLTRNQISSLMEGRAESPPATAQGAAAAPVSTAAAPEPQAAPLADDESALAPDVADGTSVYYVDPAAPWLADVQGDPDGRRLVAGVAARVRMLFDETKADLRHEVEYEAIITPIEDNIDADHAVEVDFDDRDLRRDPLNDDVVYVLPDAKIKNKTLFSKAKTQLKDALYRNETLELFTNRELKVASRVGESREDFEKRCVAVGSERADEDVAKLRDSIEKKMDRVKVAIEKSEDRVRELEHDADARGKDQLIDIGTSVLGAVLGGRRSTRSILGGARRASSRQRTKANAQERLRTAENRMAEKMDQLEELESELTDSMWEIQSDWDERAREIETLEVPLEKTDISVDEFSLIWIPTS
;
A
#
# COMPACT_ATOMS: atom_id res chain seq x y z
N GLY A 1 -10.97 -41.93 5.01
CA GLY A 1 -11.17 -41.73 6.46
C GLY A 1 -12.49 -42.37 6.85
N VAL A 2 -12.64 -42.79 8.11
CA VAL A 2 -13.80 -43.53 8.64
C VAL A 2 -15.00 -42.62 8.94
N LEU A 3 -14.86 -41.30 8.75
CA LEU A 3 -15.94 -40.33 8.91
C LEU A 3 -16.68 -40.13 7.58
N ASP A 4 -18.00 -40.17 7.66
CA ASP A 4 -18.90 -39.83 6.56
C ASP A 4 -18.68 -38.36 6.12
N LEU A 5 -18.61 -38.13 4.80
CA LEU A 5 -18.28 -36.81 4.24
C LEU A 5 -19.32 -35.75 4.61
N ASP A 6 -20.60 -36.13 4.68
CA ASP A 6 -21.66 -35.20 5.05
C ASP A 6 -21.63 -34.86 6.54
N ALA A 7 -21.11 -35.77 7.37
CA ALA A 7 -20.89 -35.52 8.80
C ALA A 7 -19.65 -34.65 9.08
N PHE A 8 -18.57 -34.82 8.30
CA PHE A 8 -17.32 -34.06 8.49
C PHE A 8 -17.32 -32.70 7.78
N PHE A 9 -17.88 -32.63 6.57
CA PHE A 9 -17.90 -31.41 5.76
C PHE A 9 -19.23 -31.26 5.04
N PRO A 10 -20.27 -30.70 5.71
CA PRO A 10 -21.65 -30.68 5.22
C PRO A 10 -21.82 -30.00 3.85
N ALA A 11 -22.89 -30.37 3.13
CA ALA A 11 -23.17 -29.87 1.79
C ALA A 11 -23.18 -28.34 1.68
N LYS A 12 -23.72 -27.63 2.68
CA LYS A 12 -23.73 -26.16 2.71
C LYS A 12 -22.32 -25.57 2.72
N ASP A 13 -21.43 -26.14 3.52
CA ASP A 13 -20.05 -25.64 3.66
C ASP A 13 -19.21 -26.01 2.44
N ARG A 14 -19.49 -27.16 1.81
CA ARG A 14 -18.93 -27.53 0.50
C ARG A 14 -19.34 -26.54 -0.57
N THR A 15 -20.62 -26.20 -0.66
CA THR A 15 -21.11 -25.22 -1.64
C THR A 15 -20.51 -23.84 -1.38
N ALA A 16 -20.41 -23.41 -0.11
CA ALA A 16 -19.77 -22.16 0.24
C ALA A 16 -18.28 -22.14 -0.14
N LEU A 17 -17.55 -23.24 0.05
CA LEU A 17 -16.16 -23.39 -0.39
C LEU A 17 -16.05 -23.32 -1.92
N VAL A 18 -16.94 -24.01 -2.64
CA VAL A 18 -16.96 -23.98 -4.11
C VAL A 18 -17.24 -22.57 -4.63
N MET A 19 -18.16 -21.83 -4.02
CA MET A 19 -18.42 -20.44 -4.41
C MET A 19 -17.21 -19.54 -4.14
N LYS A 20 -16.50 -19.71 -3.01
CA LYS A 20 -15.25 -19.00 -2.73
C LYS A 20 -14.14 -19.34 -3.72
N LEU A 21 -13.99 -20.62 -4.07
CA LEU A 21 -13.00 -21.08 -5.06
C LEU A 21 -13.32 -20.56 -6.46
N ASN A 22 -14.59 -20.59 -6.86
CA ASN A 22 -15.03 -20.02 -8.13
C ASN A 22 -14.84 -18.51 -8.16
N GLY A 23 -15.12 -17.81 -7.07
CA GLY A 23 -14.84 -16.37 -6.95
C GLY A 23 -13.35 -16.05 -7.07
N LEU A 24 -12.48 -16.89 -6.49
CA LEU A 24 -11.03 -16.77 -6.63
C LEU A 24 -10.59 -17.02 -8.09
N LEU A 25 -11.05 -18.11 -8.72
CA LEU A 25 -10.69 -18.47 -10.10
C LEU A 25 -11.24 -17.47 -11.12
N ALA A 26 -12.39 -16.86 -10.85
CA ALA A 26 -13.00 -15.84 -11.70
C ALA A 26 -12.42 -14.43 -11.45
N SER A 27 -11.58 -14.24 -10.43
CA SER A 27 -10.96 -12.95 -10.12
C SER A 27 -9.94 -12.57 -11.20
N PRO A 28 -10.09 -11.40 -11.87
CA PRO A 28 -9.09 -10.92 -12.83
C PRO A 28 -7.71 -10.73 -12.20
N ALA A 29 -7.66 -10.37 -10.92
CA ALA A 29 -6.41 -10.31 -10.17
C ALA A 29 -5.75 -11.69 -10.17
N PHE A 30 -6.46 -12.75 -9.74
CA PHE A 30 -5.94 -14.14 -9.70
C PHE A 30 -5.55 -14.70 -11.08
N ALA A 31 -6.21 -14.27 -12.16
CA ALA A 31 -5.85 -14.66 -13.52
C ALA A 31 -4.41 -14.24 -13.89
N SER A 32 -3.94 -13.08 -13.40
CA SER A 32 -2.54 -12.67 -13.58
C SER A 32 -1.54 -13.60 -12.85
N TRP A 33 -1.95 -14.20 -11.72
CA TRP A 33 -1.15 -15.16 -10.95
C TRP A 33 -1.06 -16.55 -11.57
N ALA A 34 -1.97 -16.88 -12.50
CA ALA A 34 -1.94 -18.13 -13.23
C ALA A 34 -0.93 -18.13 -14.40
N ASN A 35 -0.37 -16.96 -14.73
CA ASN A 35 0.61 -16.77 -15.78
C ASN A 35 2.03 -16.66 -15.18
N GLY A 36 3.04 -17.13 -15.92
CA GLY A 36 4.46 -17.04 -15.53
C GLY A 36 5.10 -18.38 -15.13
N GLU A 37 6.33 -18.32 -14.65
CA GLU A 37 7.09 -19.51 -14.24
C GLU A 37 6.50 -20.14 -12.96
N PRO A 38 6.21 -21.45 -12.95
CA PRO A 38 5.76 -22.13 -11.74
C PRO A 38 6.78 -22.01 -10.60
N LEU A 39 6.28 -21.82 -9.38
CA LEU A 39 7.13 -21.78 -8.19
C LEU A 39 7.74 -23.17 -7.91
N ASP A 40 8.99 -23.34 -8.35
CA ASP A 40 9.82 -24.53 -8.15
C ASP A 40 11.13 -24.15 -7.41
N ILE A 41 11.29 -24.68 -6.20
CA ILE A 41 12.43 -24.36 -5.34
C ILE A 41 13.75 -24.94 -5.88
N ASP A 42 13.72 -26.09 -6.54
CA ASP A 42 14.92 -26.69 -7.14
C ASP A 42 15.40 -25.85 -8.34
N ALA A 43 14.45 -25.42 -9.19
CA ALA A 43 14.75 -24.51 -10.29
C ALA A 43 15.36 -23.19 -9.80
N MET A 44 14.87 -22.66 -8.67
CA MET A 44 15.38 -21.43 -8.07
C MET A 44 16.78 -21.56 -7.45
N LEU A 45 17.17 -22.74 -6.95
CA LEU A 45 18.43 -22.92 -6.23
C LEU A 45 19.59 -23.33 -7.14
N SER A 46 19.34 -24.01 -8.26
CA SER A 46 20.34 -24.51 -9.24
C SER A 46 21.49 -25.33 -8.64
N ASN A 47 22.31 -25.95 -9.49
CA ASN A 47 23.46 -26.76 -9.06
C ASN A 47 24.76 -25.95 -8.82
N GLY A 48 24.70 -24.61 -8.82
CA GLY A 48 25.84 -23.71 -8.64
C GLY A 48 25.46 -22.43 -7.87
N PRO A 49 26.41 -21.49 -7.65
CA PRO A 49 26.13 -20.26 -6.92
C PRO A 49 25.09 -19.40 -7.65
N ARG A 50 23.87 -19.37 -7.13
CA ARG A 50 22.75 -18.59 -7.68
C ARG A 50 22.10 -17.77 -6.58
N ALA A 51 21.78 -16.52 -6.89
CA ALA A 51 20.94 -15.67 -6.07
C ALA A 51 19.60 -15.47 -6.79
N SER A 52 18.54 -16.05 -6.25
CA SER A 52 17.18 -15.88 -6.75
C SER A 52 16.49 -14.78 -5.95
N ILE A 53 16.12 -13.69 -6.62
CA ILE A 53 15.54 -12.50 -6.00
C ILE A 53 14.05 -12.47 -6.31
N ILE A 54 13.22 -12.46 -5.27
CA ILE A 54 11.77 -12.32 -5.39
C ILE A 54 11.42 -10.87 -5.07
N SER A 55 11.08 -10.10 -6.09
CA SER A 55 10.62 -8.72 -5.89
C SER A 55 9.14 -8.71 -5.51
N ILE A 56 8.83 -8.16 -4.33
CA ILE A 56 7.46 -8.02 -3.81
C ILE A 56 7.04 -6.55 -3.63
N SER A 57 7.84 -5.61 -4.10
CA SER A 57 7.64 -4.16 -3.91
C SER A 57 6.39 -3.62 -4.60
N HIS A 58 5.93 -4.29 -5.66
CA HIS A 58 4.78 -3.89 -6.47
C HIS A 58 3.46 -4.53 -6.02
N LEU A 59 3.49 -5.36 -4.97
CA LEU A 59 2.33 -6.09 -4.47
C LEU A 59 1.67 -5.33 -3.31
N SER A 60 0.35 -5.43 -3.18
CA SER A 60 -0.40 -4.97 -1.99
C SER A 60 -0.01 -5.77 -0.75
N GLU A 61 -0.35 -5.30 0.45
CA GLU A 61 0.02 -6.00 1.70
C GLU A 61 -0.53 -7.43 1.77
N THR A 62 -1.80 -7.61 1.39
CA THR A 62 -2.44 -8.93 1.34
C THR A 62 -1.73 -9.87 0.37
N GLU A 63 -1.37 -9.38 -0.82
CA GLU A 63 -0.64 -10.16 -1.82
C GLU A 63 0.79 -10.47 -1.36
N ARG A 64 1.47 -9.52 -0.72
CA ARG A 64 2.79 -9.75 -0.12
C ARG A 64 2.73 -10.86 0.94
N GLN A 65 1.75 -10.82 1.84
CA GLN A 65 1.55 -11.88 2.84
C GLN A 65 1.27 -13.23 2.19
N PHE A 66 0.45 -13.25 1.13
CA PHE A 66 0.16 -14.47 0.38
C PHE A 66 1.42 -15.06 -0.28
N VAL A 67 2.18 -14.27 -1.04
CA VAL A 67 3.38 -14.71 -1.75
C VAL A 67 4.45 -15.22 -0.79
N VAL A 68 4.75 -14.45 0.24
CA VAL A 68 5.74 -14.85 1.24
C VAL A 68 5.32 -16.16 1.91
N THR A 69 4.05 -16.29 2.26
CA THR A 69 3.52 -17.53 2.85
C THR A 69 3.64 -18.72 1.90
N LEU A 70 3.31 -18.53 0.62
CA LEU A 70 3.38 -19.57 -0.41
C LEU A 70 4.82 -20.04 -0.63
N VAL A 71 5.75 -19.10 -0.83
CA VAL A 71 7.18 -19.38 -1.02
C VAL A 71 7.76 -20.11 0.18
N LEU A 72 7.56 -19.60 1.39
CA LEU A 72 8.08 -20.24 2.60
C LEU A 72 7.47 -21.62 2.83
N SER A 73 6.19 -21.82 2.50
CA SER A 73 5.54 -23.14 2.61
C SER A 73 6.08 -24.14 1.59
N LYS A 74 6.39 -23.69 0.38
CA LYS A 74 7.05 -24.51 -0.65
C LYS A 74 8.47 -24.88 -0.24
N ILE A 75 9.22 -23.94 0.32
CA ILE A 75 10.54 -24.19 0.92
C ILE A 75 10.44 -25.22 2.05
N VAL A 76 9.46 -25.09 2.95
CA VAL A 76 9.24 -26.07 4.04
C VAL A 76 8.93 -27.46 3.49
N THR A 77 8.16 -27.54 2.40
CA THR A 77 7.86 -28.82 1.74
C THR A 77 9.10 -29.40 1.07
N TRP A 78 9.83 -28.58 0.32
CA TRP A 78 11.07 -28.96 -0.36
C TRP A 78 12.13 -29.42 0.64
N MET A 79 12.40 -28.67 1.73
CA MET A 79 13.43 -29.03 2.71
C MET A 79 13.14 -30.38 3.39
N ARG A 80 11.87 -30.73 3.58
CA ARG A 80 11.47 -32.02 4.18
C ARG A 80 11.70 -33.21 3.26
N ALA A 81 11.80 -32.98 1.95
CA ALA A 81 12.17 -34.01 0.98
C ALA A 81 13.70 -34.20 0.88
N GLN A 82 14.49 -33.30 1.46
CA GLN A 82 15.95 -33.36 1.40
C GLN A 82 16.53 -34.32 2.44
N SER A 83 17.66 -34.93 2.10
CA SER A 83 18.49 -35.66 3.05
C SER A 83 19.11 -34.72 4.08
N GLY A 84 19.22 -35.15 5.34
CA GLY A 84 19.92 -34.38 6.36
C GLY A 84 21.38 -34.12 5.98
N THR A 85 21.90 -32.94 6.30
CA THR A 85 23.28 -32.54 5.98
C THR A 85 23.83 -31.54 6.99
N PRO A 86 25.14 -31.59 7.31
CA PRO A 86 25.81 -30.55 8.10
C PRO A 86 26.19 -29.31 7.29
N GLU A 87 26.17 -29.39 5.95
CA GLU A 87 26.55 -28.30 5.04
C GLU A 87 25.36 -27.40 4.69
N LEU A 88 25.63 -26.12 4.44
CA LEU A 88 24.61 -25.17 4.00
C LEU A 88 24.29 -25.42 2.51
N ARG A 89 23.04 -25.81 2.24
CA ARG A 89 22.47 -26.00 0.90
C ARG A 89 21.79 -24.75 0.37
N ALA A 90 21.03 -24.06 1.22
CA ALA A 90 20.27 -22.88 0.83
C ALA A 90 20.22 -21.86 1.98
N LEU A 91 20.29 -20.59 1.62
CA LEU A 91 20.12 -19.48 2.55
C LEU A 91 18.95 -18.62 2.08
N ILE A 92 17.95 -18.50 2.93
CA ILE A 92 16.80 -17.64 2.69
C ILE A 92 17.09 -16.31 3.35
N TYR A 93 17.02 -15.23 2.58
CA TYR A 93 17.19 -13.87 3.09
C TYR A 93 15.86 -13.13 2.98
N MET A 94 15.37 -12.61 4.09
CA MET A 94 14.17 -11.77 4.15
C MET A 94 14.59 -10.36 4.58
N ASP A 95 14.44 -9.42 3.65
CA ASP A 95 14.61 -7.99 3.93
C ASP A 95 13.31 -7.44 4.52
N GLU A 96 13.42 -6.68 5.60
CA GLU A 96 12.30 -6.14 6.40
C GLU A 96 11.23 -7.17 6.80
N VAL A 97 11.47 -7.85 7.93
CA VAL A 97 10.58 -8.90 8.43
C VAL A 97 9.33 -8.37 9.19
N PHE A 98 9.20 -7.05 9.35
CA PHE A 98 8.08 -6.42 10.04
C PHE A 98 6.72 -6.91 9.46
N GLY A 99 5.78 -7.24 10.34
CA GLY A 99 4.46 -7.73 9.95
C GLY A 99 4.38 -9.21 9.51
N TYR A 100 5.50 -9.90 9.25
CA TYR A 100 5.50 -11.32 8.86
C TYR A 100 5.66 -12.28 10.04
N VAL A 101 6.32 -11.83 11.10
CA VAL A 101 6.51 -12.61 12.34
C VAL A 101 6.37 -11.72 13.58
N PRO A 102 5.24 -11.02 13.75
CA PRO A 102 5.03 -10.11 14.88
C PRO A 102 4.92 -10.87 16.21
N PRO A 103 5.14 -10.25 17.38
CA PRO A 103 5.09 -10.94 18.68
C PRO A 103 3.70 -11.46 19.05
N SER A 104 2.65 -10.68 18.82
CA SER A 104 1.28 -10.97 19.25
C SER A 104 0.42 -11.59 18.14
N ALA A 105 0.40 -10.99 16.96
CA ALA A 105 -0.43 -11.44 15.86
C ALA A 105 0.06 -12.76 15.22
N MET A 106 -0.84 -13.43 14.50
CA MET A 106 -0.57 -14.71 13.84
C MET A 106 -0.85 -14.65 12.33
N PRO A 107 -0.09 -13.85 11.55
CA PRO A 107 -0.26 -13.81 10.11
C PRO A 107 0.10 -15.17 9.47
N PRO A 108 -0.39 -15.47 8.26
CA PRO A 108 -0.16 -16.75 7.60
C PRO A 108 1.33 -17.11 7.43
N SER A 109 2.18 -16.11 7.27
CA SER A 109 3.64 -16.21 7.08
C SER A 109 4.41 -16.63 8.34
N LYS A 110 3.87 -16.34 9.54
CA LYS A 110 4.54 -16.58 10.83
C LYS A 110 4.84 -18.06 11.07
N LYS A 111 3.88 -18.94 10.76
CA LYS A 111 4.04 -20.39 11.00
C LYS A 111 5.15 -21.01 10.13
N PRO A 112 5.22 -20.77 8.81
CA PRO A 112 6.36 -21.16 7.98
C PRO A 112 7.71 -20.64 8.49
N ILE A 113 7.82 -19.35 8.83
CA ILE A 113 9.05 -18.73 9.36
C ILE A 113 9.55 -19.49 10.60
N LEU A 114 8.67 -19.66 11.60
CA LEU A 114 9.01 -20.37 12.83
C LEU A 114 9.34 -21.85 12.59
N THR A 115 8.73 -22.47 11.57
CA THR A 115 9.04 -23.86 11.19
C THR A 115 10.45 -23.97 10.63
N ILE A 116 10.84 -23.05 9.74
CA ILE A 116 12.18 -23.00 9.16
C ILE A 116 13.20 -22.78 10.28
N LEU A 117 13.04 -21.75 11.12
CA LEU A 117 13.98 -21.45 12.21
C LEU A 117 14.20 -22.65 13.16
N LYS A 118 13.17 -23.44 13.43
CA LYS A 118 13.25 -24.58 14.35
C LYS A 118 13.80 -25.87 13.70
N GLN A 119 13.52 -26.10 12.42
CA GLN A 119 13.70 -27.43 11.81
C GLN A 119 14.71 -27.44 10.65
N ALA A 120 14.88 -26.32 9.94
CA ALA A 120 15.61 -26.25 8.68
C ALA A 120 17.11 -26.57 8.81
N ARG A 121 17.70 -26.34 9.98
CA ARG A 121 19.12 -26.62 10.27
C ARG A 121 19.51 -28.07 9.96
N ALA A 122 18.63 -29.04 10.22
CA ALA A 122 18.93 -30.46 9.96
C ALA A 122 19.06 -30.79 8.47
N PHE A 123 18.48 -29.95 7.60
CA PHE A 123 18.43 -30.11 6.15
C PHE A 123 19.38 -29.17 5.42
N GLY A 124 20.27 -28.48 6.13
CA GLY A 124 21.21 -27.53 5.54
C GLY A 124 20.55 -26.25 5.03
N VAL A 125 19.39 -25.87 5.57
CA VAL A 125 18.68 -24.64 5.17
C VAL A 125 18.78 -23.60 6.27
N GLY A 126 19.27 -22.40 5.92
CA GLY A 126 19.40 -21.25 6.82
C GLY A 126 18.37 -20.16 6.51
N LEU A 127 18.04 -19.36 7.53
CA LEU A 127 17.19 -18.18 7.40
C LEU A 127 17.89 -16.96 8.01
N VAL A 128 17.96 -15.87 7.25
CA VAL A 128 18.41 -14.55 7.68
C VAL A 128 17.21 -13.62 7.63
N LEU A 129 16.92 -13.01 8.78
CA LEU A 129 15.88 -12.00 8.92
C LEU A 129 16.55 -10.65 9.16
N ALA A 130 16.22 -9.65 8.35
CA ALA A 130 16.64 -8.27 8.54
C ALA A 130 15.44 -7.42 8.95
N THR A 131 15.64 -6.48 9.87
CA THR A 131 14.62 -5.52 10.28
C THR A 131 15.27 -4.29 10.90
N GLN A 132 14.58 -3.15 10.80
CA GLN A 132 14.95 -1.93 11.50
C GLN A 132 14.54 -1.98 12.98
N ASN A 133 13.42 -2.65 13.29
CA ASN A 133 12.83 -2.68 14.63
C ASN A 133 12.82 -4.12 15.18
N PRO A 134 13.85 -4.53 15.95
CA PRO A 134 13.92 -5.90 16.47
C PRO A 134 12.79 -6.23 17.47
N VAL A 135 12.16 -5.20 18.04
CA VAL A 135 11.03 -5.32 18.97
C VAL A 135 9.78 -5.89 18.31
N ASP A 136 9.63 -5.69 17.00
CA ASP A 136 8.45 -6.10 16.25
C ASP A 136 8.57 -7.54 15.72
N VAL A 137 9.55 -8.29 16.21
CA VAL A 137 9.82 -9.69 15.85
C VAL A 137 9.47 -10.62 17.01
N ASP A 138 8.79 -11.72 16.72
CA ASP A 138 8.40 -12.73 17.70
C ASP A 138 9.64 -13.27 18.44
N TYR A 139 9.55 -13.31 19.78
CA TYR A 139 10.64 -13.76 20.64
C TYR A 139 11.10 -15.20 20.32
N LYS A 140 10.22 -16.07 19.81
CA LYS A 140 10.56 -17.42 19.37
C LYS A 140 11.42 -17.40 18.12
N ALA A 141 11.23 -16.42 17.23
CA ALA A 141 12.10 -16.27 16.08
C ALA A 141 13.51 -15.84 16.53
N LEU A 142 13.58 -14.83 17.41
CA LEU A 142 14.82 -14.31 17.99
C LEU A 142 15.62 -15.39 18.75
N SER A 143 14.98 -16.12 19.67
CA SER A 143 15.63 -17.18 20.46
C SER A 143 16.15 -18.37 19.64
N ASN A 144 15.67 -18.58 18.41
CA ASN A 144 16.19 -19.63 17.52
C ASN A 144 17.34 -19.12 16.61
N ALA A 145 17.67 -17.82 16.66
CA ALA A 145 18.76 -17.25 15.87
C ALA A 145 20.13 -17.58 16.48
N GLY A 146 20.95 -18.32 15.74
CA GLY A 146 22.32 -18.68 16.16
C GLY A 146 23.39 -17.65 15.82
N THR A 147 23.06 -16.63 15.04
CA THR A 147 23.99 -15.56 14.61
C THR A 147 23.24 -14.24 14.56
N TRP A 148 23.83 -13.23 15.18
CA TRP A 148 23.28 -11.90 15.35
C TRP A 148 24.24 -10.89 14.74
N MET A 149 23.71 -10.00 13.91
CA MET A 149 24.43 -8.89 13.30
C MET A 149 23.70 -7.61 13.68
N VAL A 150 24.20 -6.92 14.69
CA VAL A 150 23.51 -5.81 15.34
C VAL A 150 24.17 -4.51 14.93
N GLY A 151 23.41 -3.64 14.25
CA GLY A 151 23.85 -2.28 13.93
C GLY A 151 23.70 -1.33 15.12
N ARG A 152 23.91 -0.03 14.87
CA ARG A 152 23.66 1.00 15.87
C ARG A 152 22.16 1.10 16.18
N LEU A 153 21.81 1.07 17.47
CA LEU A 153 20.45 1.29 17.97
C LEU A 153 20.29 2.73 18.46
N GLN A 154 19.11 3.30 18.30
CA GLN A 154 18.82 4.69 18.68
C GLN A 154 18.31 4.82 20.12
N THR A 155 17.59 3.83 20.63
CA THR A 155 16.94 3.89 21.95
C THR A 155 17.50 2.83 22.91
N GLU A 156 17.62 3.18 24.19
CA GLU A 156 18.03 2.24 25.24
C GLU A 156 17.01 1.11 25.43
N ARG A 157 15.72 1.37 25.18
CA ARG A 157 14.66 0.35 25.29
C ARG A 157 14.79 -0.75 24.25
N ASP A 158 15.10 -0.40 23.00
CA ASP A 158 15.29 -1.39 21.92
C ASP A 158 16.55 -2.20 22.17
N LYS A 159 17.58 -1.55 22.70
CA LYS A 159 18.83 -2.18 23.09
C LYS A 159 18.65 -3.17 24.23
N ASP A 160 17.93 -2.80 25.29
CA ASP A 160 17.64 -3.70 26.41
C ASP A 160 16.86 -4.95 25.96
N ARG A 161 15.83 -4.76 25.13
CA ARG A 161 15.03 -5.86 24.58
C ARG A 161 15.84 -6.77 23.67
N LEU A 162 16.70 -6.20 22.82
CA LEU A 162 17.58 -6.96 21.97
C LEU A 162 18.56 -7.80 22.80
N LEU A 163 19.18 -7.19 23.81
CA LEU A 163 20.12 -7.86 24.70
C LEU A 163 19.44 -9.00 25.48
N ASP A 164 18.18 -8.85 25.90
CA ASP A 164 17.40 -9.93 26.52
C ASP A 164 17.17 -11.09 25.54
N GLY A 165 16.85 -10.78 24.26
CA GLY A 165 16.72 -11.78 23.21
C GLY A 165 18.02 -12.55 22.95
N MET A 166 19.15 -11.84 22.89
CA MET A 166 20.48 -12.43 22.70
C MET A 166 20.90 -13.33 23.87
N ALA A 167 20.68 -12.87 25.11
CA ALA A 167 20.98 -13.63 26.32
C ALA A 167 20.18 -14.95 26.39
N SER A 168 18.96 -14.96 25.84
CA SER A 168 18.13 -16.18 25.76
C SER A 168 18.60 -17.19 24.71
N ALA A 169 19.37 -16.75 23.69
CA ALA A 169 19.77 -17.56 22.54
C ALA A 169 21.16 -18.21 22.68
N GLY A 170 22.05 -17.68 23.54
CA GLY A 170 23.41 -18.21 23.74
C GLY A 170 24.05 -17.73 25.04
N GLY A 171 24.72 -18.65 25.76
CA GLY A 171 25.35 -18.35 27.04
C GLY A 171 26.70 -17.67 26.90
N GLY A 172 26.98 -16.69 27.78
CA GLY A 172 28.34 -16.32 28.15
C GLY A 172 28.73 -14.84 28.01
N SER A 173 28.07 -14.04 27.18
CA SER A 173 28.45 -12.64 27.01
C SER A 173 27.83 -11.74 28.09
N ASP A 174 28.68 -10.95 28.77
CA ASP A 174 28.22 -9.94 29.73
C ASP A 174 27.36 -8.87 29.04
N LYS A 175 26.14 -8.67 29.55
CA LYS A 175 25.14 -7.74 29.00
C LYS A 175 25.69 -6.31 28.95
N GLY A 176 26.50 -5.93 29.94
CA GLY A 176 27.20 -4.64 29.99
C GLY A 176 28.20 -4.47 28.85
N THR A 177 29.06 -5.46 28.65
CA THR A 177 30.05 -5.45 27.57
C THR A 177 29.41 -5.35 26.18
N LEU A 178 28.34 -6.10 25.91
CA LEU A 178 27.62 -6.00 24.63
C LEU A 178 26.93 -4.64 24.46
N SER A 179 26.37 -4.10 25.55
CA SER A 179 25.75 -2.78 25.60
C SER A 179 26.73 -1.68 25.20
N ASP A 180 27.95 -1.72 25.76
CA ASP A 180 29.00 -0.73 25.48
C ASP A 180 29.47 -0.80 24.02
N ILE A 181 29.65 -2.02 23.48
CA ILE A 181 30.04 -2.22 22.07
C ILE A 181 28.96 -1.64 21.14
N ILE A 182 27.68 -1.94 21.37
CA ILE A 182 26.58 -1.46 20.52
C ILE A 182 26.50 0.07 20.54
N SER A 183 26.67 0.70 21.71
CA SER A 183 26.69 2.16 21.84
C SER A 183 27.88 2.81 21.12
N GLY A 184 28.99 2.09 20.98
CA GLY A 184 30.21 2.56 20.31
C GLY A 184 30.27 2.32 18.80
N LEU A 185 29.25 1.69 18.19
CA LEU A 185 29.26 1.38 16.75
C LEU A 185 29.16 2.66 15.89
N ASP A 186 30.09 2.81 14.93
CA ASP A 186 30.00 3.83 13.90
C ASP A 186 28.98 3.46 12.81
N LYS A 187 28.66 4.44 11.94
CA LYS A 187 27.84 4.20 10.76
C LYS A 187 28.48 3.09 9.90
N ARG A 188 27.68 2.09 9.52
CA ARG A 188 28.09 0.89 8.76
C ARG A 188 28.99 -0.10 9.52
N GLN A 189 29.04 -0.02 10.85
CA GLN A 189 29.61 -1.07 11.70
C GLN A 189 28.51 -1.91 12.33
N PHE A 190 28.83 -3.18 12.56
CA PHE A 190 27.93 -4.17 13.13
C PHE A 190 28.66 -5.01 14.16
N LEU A 191 27.98 -5.29 15.26
CA LEU A 191 28.37 -6.32 16.21
C LEU A 191 27.93 -7.69 15.67
N LEU A 192 28.89 -8.59 15.46
CA LEU A 192 28.67 -10.01 15.24
C LEU A 192 28.71 -10.75 16.57
N HIS A 193 27.59 -11.38 16.92
CA HIS A 193 27.48 -12.28 18.06
C HIS A 193 27.00 -13.65 17.58
N GLN A 194 27.68 -14.71 18.00
CA GLN A 194 27.38 -16.08 17.59
C GLN A 194 27.25 -16.96 18.81
N THR A 195 26.26 -17.84 18.84
CA THR A 195 26.03 -18.74 20.00
C THR A 195 27.15 -19.76 20.22
N ARG A 196 28.09 -19.88 19.28
CA ARG A 196 29.25 -20.78 19.33
C ARG A 196 30.58 -20.08 19.63
N SER A 197 30.57 -18.75 19.77
CA SER A 197 31.76 -17.94 20.02
C SER A 197 31.50 -16.97 21.15
N ASP A 198 32.29 -17.04 22.22
CA ASP A 198 32.14 -16.17 23.39
C ASP A 198 32.67 -14.75 23.12
N THR A 199 33.40 -14.54 22.02
CA THR A 199 34.01 -13.25 21.69
C THR A 199 33.15 -12.49 20.68
N PRO A 200 32.50 -11.37 21.08
CA PRO A 200 31.84 -10.48 20.14
C PRO A 200 32.86 -9.84 19.19
N THR A 201 32.54 -9.81 17.90
CA THR A 201 33.43 -9.21 16.88
C THR A 201 32.72 -8.05 16.21
N VAL A 202 33.39 -6.90 16.07
CA VAL A 202 32.85 -5.78 15.28
C VAL A 202 33.37 -5.88 13.85
N PHE A 203 32.49 -5.72 12.86
CA PHE A 203 32.86 -5.69 11.46
C PHE A 203 32.17 -4.53 10.73
N GLY A 204 32.78 -4.08 9.63
CA GLY A 204 32.24 -3.02 8.78
C GLY A 204 31.71 -3.56 7.46
N THR A 205 30.83 -2.79 6.80
CA THR A 205 30.40 -3.11 5.44
C THR A 205 31.57 -3.07 4.46
N ARG A 206 31.63 -4.02 3.52
CA ARG A 206 32.47 -3.88 2.33
C ARG A 206 31.85 -2.88 1.36
N TRP A 207 32.65 -2.29 0.49
CA TRP A 207 32.15 -1.47 -0.62
C TRP A 207 31.26 -2.33 -1.53
N ALA A 208 29.97 -2.01 -1.57
CA ALA A 208 29.08 -2.59 -2.58
C ALA A 208 29.31 -1.88 -3.91
N MET A 209 29.38 -2.64 -5.01
CA MET A 209 29.26 -2.08 -6.36
C MET A 209 27.80 -1.64 -6.60
N SER A 210 27.36 -0.58 -5.93
CA SER A 210 26.00 -0.06 -6.06
C SER A 210 25.99 1.45 -5.88
N TYR A 211 25.37 2.14 -6.83
CA TYR A 211 25.16 3.59 -6.82
C TYR A 211 23.97 4.03 -5.93
N LEU A 212 23.43 3.12 -5.11
CA LEU A 212 22.29 3.36 -4.21
C LEU A 212 21.08 4.07 -4.89
N PRO A 213 20.57 3.60 -6.04
CA PRO A 213 19.48 4.26 -6.76
C PRO A 213 18.09 4.12 -6.10
N GLY A 214 18.00 3.46 -4.94
CA GLY A 214 16.72 3.08 -4.33
C GLY A 214 16.14 1.77 -4.89
N PRO A 215 14.88 1.44 -4.57
CA PRO A 215 14.20 0.24 -5.10
C PRO A 215 13.98 0.35 -6.61
N LEU A 216 14.12 -0.76 -7.33
CA LEU A 216 13.88 -0.80 -8.77
C LEU A 216 12.38 -0.69 -9.07
N THR A 217 12.03 0.15 -10.05
CA THR A 217 10.65 0.28 -10.56
C THR A 217 10.26 -0.91 -11.44
N ARG A 218 8.97 -1.10 -11.70
CA ARG A 218 8.48 -2.18 -12.60
C ARG A 218 9.10 -2.08 -14.00
N ASN A 219 9.23 -0.87 -14.54
CA ASN A 219 9.85 -0.65 -15.85
C ASN A 219 11.33 -1.00 -15.83
N GLN A 220 12.07 -0.62 -14.78
CA GLN A 220 13.47 -1.00 -14.63
C GLN A 220 13.66 -2.51 -14.49
N ILE A 221 12.79 -3.18 -13.75
CA ILE A 221 12.79 -4.65 -13.66
C ILE A 221 12.48 -5.25 -15.03
N SER A 222 11.49 -4.73 -15.75
CA SER A 222 11.15 -5.17 -17.11
C SER A 222 12.36 -5.06 -18.04
N SER A 223 13.03 -3.91 -18.09
CA SER A 223 14.21 -3.70 -18.92
C SER A 223 15.42 -4.53 -18.50
N LEU A 224 15.57 -4.86 -17.21
CA LEU A 224 16.61 -5.80 -16.75
C LEU A 224 16.30 -7.26 -17.13
N MET A 225 15.01 -7.57 -17.33
CA MET A 225 14.53 -8.88 -17.72
C MET A 225 14.34 -9.00 -19.25
N GLU A 226 14.38 -7.90 -19.99
CA GLU A 226 14.40 -7.89 -21.46
C GLU A 226 15.58 -8.72 -21.98
N GLY A 227 15.28 -9.66 -22.88
CA GLY A 227 16.28 -10.60 -23.43
C GLY A 227 16.67 -11.76 -22.49
N ARG A 228 16.27 -11.74 -21.21
CA ARG A 228 16.23 -12.93 -20.35
C ARG A 228 14.89 -13.64 -20.57
N ALA A 229 14.70 -14.14 -21.77
CA ALA A 229 13.50 -14.89 -22.13
C ALA A 229 13.22 -15.99 -21.09
N GLU A 230 11.93 -16.12 -20.76
CA GLU A 230 11.32 -17.36 -20.26
C GLU A 230 12.07 -18.54 -20.83
N SER A 231 12.63 -19.42 -20.01
CA SER A 231 13.27 -20.64 -20.51
C SER A 231 12.17 -21.67 -20.81
N PRO A 232 11.87 -22.00 -22.06
CA PRO A 232 11.15 -23.23 -22.37
C PRO A 232 12.19 -24.37 -22.44
N PRO A 233 11.78 -25.63 -22.24
CA PRO A 233 12.69 -26.76 -22.38
C PRO A 233 13.28 -26.80 -23.81
N ALA A 234 14.57 -27.12 -23.86
CA ALA A 234 15.38 -27.11 -25.07
C ALA A 234 14.80 -27.99 -26.20
N THR A 235 14.52 -27.38 -27.35
CA THR A 235 14.49 -28.08 -28.65
C THR A 235 14.94 -27.17 -29.79
N ALA A 236 15.99 -27.66 -30.48
CA ALA A 236 16.32 -27.60 -31.90
C ALA A 236 16.43 -26.24 -32.65
N GLN A 237 17.63 -26.06 -33.20
CA GLN A 237 18.10 -25.03 -34.14
C GLN A 237 17.38 -25.06 -35.50
N GLY A 238 17.40 -23.92 -36.21
CA GLY A 238 17.45 -23.96 -37.68
C GLY A 238 17.15 -22.66 -38.43
N ALA A 239 18.22 -21.98 -38.86
CA ALA A 239 18.43 -21.36 -40.19
C ALA A 239 17.57 -20.15 -40.63
N ALA A 240 17.99 -19.25 -41.52
CA ALA A 240 19.27 -18.74 -42.02
C ALA A 240 18.91 -17.46 -42.81
N ALA A 241 19.75 -16.41 -42.73
CA ALA A 241 19.54 -15.14 -43.43
C ALA A 241 20.24 -15.10 -44.81
N ALA A 242 19.62 -14.44 -45.81
CA ALA A 242 20.27 -13.89 -47.02
C ALA A 242 19.30 -12.92 -47.78
N PRO A 243 19.75 -12.05 -48.71
CA PRO A 243 19.60 -10.60 -48.55
C PRO A 243 18.84 -9.86 -49.67
N VAL A 244 18.74 -8.55 -49.44
CA VAL A 244 18.15 -7.44 -50.20
C VAL A 244 18.72 -7.25 -51.62
N SER A 245 17.87 -6.79 -52.56
CA SER A 245 18.26 -6.26 -53.88
C SER A 245 17.58 -4.91 -54.11
N THR A 246 18.38 -3.85 -54.15
CA THR A 246 18.01 -2.48 -54.54
C THR A 246 18.07 -2.31 -56.05
N ALA A 247 17.01 -1.78 -56.66
CA ALA A 247 16.99 -1.32 -58.05
C ALA A 247 16.63 0.16 -58.06
N ALA A 248 17.50 0.96 -58.69
CA ALA A 248 17.38 2.40 -58.84
C ALA A 248 16.30 2.78 -59.86
N ALA A 249 15.50 3.80 -59.54
CA ALA A 249 14.54 4.44 -60.44
C ALA A 249 15.15 5.73 -61.05
N PRO A 250 14.84 6.07 -62.32
CA PRO A 250 15.26 7.32 -62.94
C PRO A 250 14.30 8.49 -62.66
N GLU A 251 14.85 9.70 -62.67
CA GLU A 251 14.18 11.00 -62.43
C GLU A 251 13.04 11.31 -63.43
N PRO A 252 11.91 11.92 -63.00
CA PRO A 252 10.86 12.38 -63.90
C PRO A 252 11.08 13.80 -64.46
N GLN A 253 10.82 13.98 -65.75
CA GLN A 253 10.59 15.27 -66.39
C GLN A 253 9.27 15.90 -65.91
N ALA A 254 9.26 17.22 -65.69
CA ALA A 254 8.11 18.00 -65.26
C ALA A 254 6.90 17.84 -66.21
N ALA A 255 5.78 17.41 -65.64
CA ALA A 255 4.49 17.28 -66.30
C ALA A 255 3.83 18.68 -66.49
N PRO A 256 2.95 18.84 -67.49
CA PRO A 256 2.12 20.05 -67.59
C PRO A 256 1.15 20.16 -66.41
N LEU A 257 0.95 21.39 -65.91
CA LEU A 257 0.02 21.72 -64.81
C LEU A 257 -1.41 21.28 -65.16
N ALA A 258 -2.12 20.77 -64.16
CA ALA A 258 -3.55 20.44 -64.23
C ALA A 258 -4.45 21.70 -64.14
N ASP A 259 -5.74 21.56 -64.45
CA ASP A 259 -6.71 22.68 -64.46
C ASP A 259 -6.93 23.31 -63.06
N ASP A 260 -6.63 22.58 -61.99
CA ASP A 260 -6.68 22.96 -60.59
C ASP A 260 -5.32 23.41 -60.02
N GLU A 261 -4.31 23.60 -60.87
CA GLU A 261 -2.95 23.92 -60.46
C GLU A 261 -2.49 25.32 -60.93
N SER A 262 -1.73 26.01 -60.08
CA SER A 262 -1.17 27.32 -60.35
C SER A 262 0.30 27.40 -59.95
N ALA A 263 1.13 28.04 -60.77
CA ALA A 263 2.52 28.37 -60.42
C ALA A 263 2.64 29.61 -59.51
N LEU A 264 1.52 30.32 -59.27
CA LEU A 264 1.46 31.49 -58.40
C LEU A 264 0.49 31.23 -57.25
N ALA A 265 0.89 31.68 -56.05
CA ALA A 265 0.03 31.62 -54.87
C ALA A 265 -1.31 32.34 -55.15
N PRO A 266 -2.46 31.72 -54.87
CA PRO A 266 -3.75 32.38 -55.03
C PRO A 266 -3.92 33.48 -53.97
N ASP A 267 -4.66 34.55 -54.31
CA ASP A 267 -5.00 35.57 -53.32
C ASP A 267 -5.84 34.97 -52.17
N VAL A 268 -5.62 35.47 -50.97
CA VAL A 268 -6.32 35.07 -49.74
C VAL A 268 -7.05 36.28 -49.17
N ALA A 269 -8.12 36.05 -48.39
CA ALA A 269 -8.89 37.11 -47.76
C ALA A 269 -8.02 38.09 -46.94
N ASP A 270 -8.29 39.39 -47.06
CA ASP A 270 -7.57 40.43 -46.33
C ASP A 270 -7.63 40.23 -44.80
N GLY A 271 -6.44 40.22 -44.18
CA GLY A 271 -6.27 40.05 -42.74
C GLY A 271 -6.16 38.60 -42.27
N THR A 272 -6.11 37.62 -43.18
CA THR A 272 -5.73 36.23 -42.87
C THR A 272 -4.22 36.08 -43.05
N SER A 273 -3.52 35.61 -42.01
CA SER A 273 -2.10 35.26 -42.10
C SER A 273 -1.92 34.03 -42.99
N VAL A 274 -0.85 34.02 -43.79
CA VAL A 274 -0.51 32.93 -44.71
C VAL A 274 0.90 32.44 -44.37
N TYR A 275 1.06 31.14 -44.19
CA TYR A 275 2.34 30.49 -43.94
C TYR A 275 2.55 29.26 -44.83
N TYR A 276 3.77 28.73 -44.82
CA TYR A 276 4.20 27.54 -45.52
C TYR A 276 4.78 26.57 -44.50
N VAL A 277 4.33 25.32 -44.53
CA VAL A 277 4.82 24.31 -43.59
C VAL A 277 6.27 23.98 -43.91
N ASP A 278 7.14 24.02 -42.90
CA ASP A 278 8.53 23.59 -43.03
C ASP A 278 8.56 22.07 -43.23
N PRO A 279 9.24 21.53 -44.26
CA PRO A 279 9.39 20.09 -44.46
C PRO A 279 9.99 19.32 -43.27
N ALA A 280 10.68 20.00 -42.36
CA ALA A 280 11.20 19.42 -41.12
C ALA A 280 10.17 19.35 -39.98
N ALA A 281 8.94 19.84 -40.18
CA ALA A 281 7.88 19.80 -39.18
C ALA A 281 7.60 18.34 -38.76
N PRO A 282 7.71 17.99 -37.47
CA PRO A 282 7.57 16.60 -37.00
C PRO A 282 6.20 15.98 -37.32
N TRP A 283 5.16 16.81 -37.40
CA TRP A 283 3.76 16.45 -37.63
C TRP A 283 3.36 16.44 -39.12
N LEU A 284 4.28 16.76 -40.04
CA LEU A 284 3.97 16.87 -41.47
C LEU A 284 3.33 15.58 -42.04
N ALA A 285 3.83 14.41 -41.60
CA ALA A 285 3.31 13.13 -42.05
C ALA A 285 1.87 12.86 -41.55
N ASP A 286 1.51 13.38 -40.38
CA ASP A 286 0.17 13.18 -39.77
C ASP A 286 -0.93 13.87 -40.57
N VAL A 287 -0.57 14.95 -41.27
CA VAL A 287 -1.45 15.70 -42.18
C VAL A 287 -1.28 15.29 -43.64
N GLN A 288 -0.69 14.11 -43.89
CA GLN A 288 -0.41 13.56 -45.22
C GLN A 288 0.51 14.44 -46.08
N GLY A 289 1.37 15.23 -45.44
CA GLY A 289 2.40 16.00 -46.11
C GLY A 289 3.60 15.16 -46.52
N ASP A 290 4.29 15.62 -47.56
CA ASP A 290 5.50 15.02 -48.11
C ASP A 290 6.63 16.07 -48.04
N PRO A 291 7.73 15.81 -47.31
CA PRO A 291 8.85 16.75 -47.22
C PRO A 291 9.52 17.03 -48.56
N ASP A 292 9.45 16.10 -49.51
CA ASP A 292 9.98 16.25 -50.87
C ASP A 292 8.90 16.74 -51.87
N GLY A 293 7.67 16.92 -51.38
CA GLY A 293 6.51 17.34 -52.15
C GLY A 293 6.68 18.74 -52.74
N ARG A 294 6.38 18.87 -54.03
CA ARG A 294 6.39 20.17 -54.73
C ARG A 294 4.99 20.73 -54.97
N ARG A 295 3.94 19.94 -54.70
CA ARG A 295 2.55 20.36 -54.80
C ARG A 295 2.13 20.87 -53.42
N LEU A 296 1.60 22.08 -53.34
CA LEU A 296 1.18 22.71 -52.10
C LEU A 296 -0.34 22.69 -52.00
N VAL A 297 -0.85 22.03 -50.97
CA VAL A 297 -2.29 21.98 -50.64
C VAL A 297 -2.59 22.97 -49.52
N ALA A 298 -3.72 23.66 -49.62
CA ALA A 298 -4.17 24.60 -48.60
C ALA A 298 -4.77 23.89 -47.38
N GLY A 299 -4.33 24.29 -46.20
CA GLY A 299 -4.90 23.92 -44.91
C GLY A 299 -5.05 25.13 -43.98
N VAL A 300 -5.51 24.88 -42.76
CA VAL A 300 -5.59 25.88 -41.70
C VAL A 300 -4.83 25.39 -40.48
N ALA A 301 -3.93 26.22 -39.95
CA ALA A 301 -3.36 26.03 -38.61
C ALA A 301 -4.18 26.82 -37.60
N ALA A 302 -4.59 26.18 -36.50
CA ALA A 302 -5.35 26.79 -35.42
C ALA A 302 -4.70 26.51 -34.07
N ARG A 303 -4.47 27.57 -33.29
CA ARG A 303 -4.06 27.50 -31.87
C ARG A 303 -5.22 28.01 -31.01
N VAL A 304 -5.74 27.14 -30.16
CA VAL A 304 -6.92 27.38 -29.33
C VAL A 304 -6.54 27.20 -27.88
N ARG A 305 -6.88 28.18 -27.06
CA ARG A 305 -6.73 28.13 -25.61
C ARG A 305 -8.07 27.76 -25.00
N MET A 306 -8.06 26.73 -24.17
CA MET A 306 -9.22 26.20 -23.47
C MET A 306 -8.99 26.26 -21.97
N LEU A 307 -10.01 26.64 -21.21
CA LEU A 307 -9.97 26.65 -19.75
C LEU A 307 -11.00 25.66 -19.20
N PHE A 308 -10.53 24.66 -18.47
CA PHE A 308 -11.35 23.77 -17.66
C PHE A 308 -11.38 24.31 -16.21
N ASP A 309 -12.56 24.67 -15.72
CA ASP A 309 -12.76 25.19 -14.36
C ASP A 309 -13.88 24.39 -13.65
N GLU A 310 -13.60 23.91 -12.45
CA GLU A 310 -14.60 23.27 -11.57
C GLU A 310 -14.31 23.62 -10.11
N THR A 311 -15.13 24.51 -9.56
CA THR A 311 -14.98 25.05 -8.20
C THR A 311 -15.04 23.95 -7.13
N LYS A 312 -15.87 22.92 -7.30
CA LYS A 312 -15.96 21.82 -6.31
C LYS A 312 -14.71 20.96 -6.25
N ALA A 313 -13.96 20.91 -7.35
CA ALA A 313 -12.71 20.20 -7.46
C ALA A 313 -11.49 21.09 -7.21
N ASP A 314 -11.69 22.40 -6.95
CA ASP A 314 -10.62 23.41 -6.92
C ASP A 314 -9.75 23.34 -8.20
N LEU A 315 -10.39 23.08 -9.34
CA LEU A 315 -9.73 22.92 -10.62
C LEU A 315 -9.76 24.23 -11.39
N ARG A 316 -8.60 24.67 -11.85
CA ARG A 316 -8.47 25.65 -12.93
C ARG A 316 -7.30 25.26 -13.82
N HIS A 317 -7.60 24.73 -15.01
CA HIS A 317 -6.61 24.14 -15.90
C HIS A 317 -6.73 24.70 -17.32
N GLU A 318 -5.67 25.37 -17.77
CA GLU A 318 -5.58 25.92 -19.13
C GLU A 318 -4.85 24.91 -20.02
N VAL A 319 -5.45 24.60 -21.17
CA VAL A 319 -4.94 23.70 -22.20
C VAL A 319 -4.80 24.49 -23.49
N GLU A 320 -3.66 24.34 -24.15
CA GLU A 320 -3.47 24.80 -25.52
C GLU A 320 -3.71 23.61 -26.46
N TYR A 321 -4.65 23.80 -27.39
CA TYR A 321 -5.02 22.86 -28.42
C TYR A 321 -4.55 23.41 -29.75
N GLU A 322 -3.74 22.61 -30.44
CA GLU A 322 -3.15 22.95 -31.71
C GLU A 322 -3.58 21.94 -32.76
N ALA A 323 -4.06 22.42 -33.90
CA ALA A 323 -4.55 21.53 -34.93
C ALA A 323 -4.37 22.08 -36.33
N ILE A 324 -4.21 21.14 -37.26
CA ILE A 324 -4.24 21.39 -38.70
C ILE A 324 -5.52 20.84 -39.30
N ILE A 325 -6.20 21.68 -40.09
CA ILE A 325 -7.40 21.30 -40.81
C ILE A 325 -7.05 21.27 -42.30
N THR A 326 -7.09 20.08 -42.89
CA THR A 326 -6.80 19.86 -44.31
C THR A 326 -7.58 18.64 -44.84
N PRO A 327 -8.07 18.65 -46.09
CA PRO A 327 -8.08 19.79 -47.01
C PRO A 327 -9.08 20.87 -46.58
N ILE A 328 -8.85 22.12 -46.99
CA ILE A 328 -9.82 23.20 -46.74
C ILE A 328 -11.00 23.10 -47.72
N GLU A 329 -12.20 22.85 -47.17
CA GLU A 329 -13.46 22.82 -47.92
C GLU A 329 -14.37 24.03 -47.59
N ASP A 330 -15.40 24.25 -48.39
CA ASP A 330 -16.38 25.35 -48.19
C ASP A 330 -17.16 25.22 -46.86
N ASN A 331 -17.17 24.03 -46.26
CA ASN A 331 -17.67 23.75 -44.91
C ASN A 331 -16.59 23.03 -44.12
N ILE A 332 -16.07 23.67 -43.07
CA ILE A 332 -15.02 23.06 -42.25
C ILE A 332 -15.66 22.03 -41.35
N ASP A 333 -15.29 20.77 -41.58
CA ASP A 333 -15.59 19.68 -40.67
C ASP A 333 -14.48 19.59 -39.63
N ALA A 334 -14.78 20.07 -38.43
CA ALA A 334 -13.83 20.06 -37.32
C ALA A 334 -13.47 18.64 -36.85
N ASP A 335 -14.25 17.62 -37.24
CA ASP A 335 -13.89 16.21 -36.98
C ASP A 335 -12.69 15.75 -37.85
N HIS A 336 -12.32 16.52 -38.89
CA HIS A 336 -11.11 16.31 -39.68
C HIS A 336 -9.92 17.17 -39.22
N ALA A 337 -10.04 17.86 -38.09
CA ALA A 337 -8.90 18.54 -37.48
C ALA A 337 -7.91 17.49 -36.95
N VAL A 338 -6.68 17.53 -37.45
CA VAL A 338 -5.58 16.71 -36.95
C VAL A 338 -4.92 17.48 -35.82
N GLU A 339 -5.06 17.00 -34.58
CA GLU A 339 -4.35 17.56 -33.43
C GLU A 339 -2.84 17.33 -33.58
N VAL A 340 -2.07 18.41 -33.52
CA VAL A 340 -0.61 18.40 -33.66
C VAL A 340 0.00 19.39 -32.68
N ASP A 341 1.23 19.18 -32.26
CA ASP A 341 2.03 20.16 -31.49
C ASP A 341 2.88 20.95 -32.50
N PHE A 342 2.36 22.08 -33.01
CA PHE A 342 3.05 22.88 -34.02
C PHE A 342 3.71 24.11 -33.40
N ASP A 343 5.01 24.26 -33.66
CA ASP A 343 5.76 25.43 -33.23
C ASP A 343 5.74 26.52 -34.31
N ASP A 344 5.89 27.78 -33.91
CA ASP A 344 6.02 28.90 -34.86
C ASP A 344 7.17 28.66 -35.89
N ARG A 345 8.17 27.85 -35.55
CA ARG A 345 9.27 27.44 -36.44
C ARG A 345 8.84 26.50 -37.56
N ASP A 346 7.74 25.76 -37.38
CA ASP A 346 7.18 24.87 -38.40
C ASP A 346 6.44 25.67 -39.48
N LEU A 347 6.18 26.98 -39.24
CA LEU A 347 5.42 27.86 -40.12
C LEU A 347 6.31 28.98 -40.69
N ARG A 348 6.68 28.84 -41.95
CA ARG A 348 7.51 29.80 -42.69
C ARG A 348 6.65 30.86 -43.38
N ARG A 349 7.22 32.03 -43.65
CA ARG A 349 6.54 33.11 -44.41
C ARG A 349 6.63 32.96 -45.93
N ASP A 350 7.60 32.19 -46.39
CA ASP A 350 7.90 31.98 -47.80
C ASP A 350 8.09 30.47 -48.06
N PRO A 351 7.74 29.97 -49.26
CA PRO A 351 7.93 28.55 -49.61
C PRO A 351 9.42 28.19 -49.57
N LEU A 352 9.74 26.92 -49.28
CA LEU A 352 11.14 26.47 -49.24
C LEU A 352 11.79 26.46 -50.62
N ASN A 353 11.02 26.11 -51.65
CA ASN A 353 11.45 26.00 -53.03
C ASN A 353 10.67 26.98 -53.91
N ASP A 354 11.34 27.56 -54.92
CA ASP A 354 10.72 28.49 -55.87
C ASP A 354 9.89 27.78 -56.95
N ASP A 355 10.07 26.47 -57.12
CA ASP A 355 9.42 25.63 -58.15
C ASP A 355 8.26 24.80 -57.61
N VAL A 356 7.44 25.42 -56.77
CA VAL A 356 6.22 24.82 -56.19
C VAL A 356 4.99 25.05 -57.06
N VAL A 357 4.04 24.11 -56.98
CA VAL A 357 2.75 24.17 -57.65
C VAL A 357 1.65 24.23 -56.60
N TYR A 358 0.81 25.26 -56.64
CA TYR A 358 -0.33 25.40 -55.75
C TYR A 358 -1.53 24.62 -56.28
N VAL A 359 -2.05 23.70 -55.48
CA VAL A 359 -3.34 23.05 -55.73
C VAL A 359 -4.43 23.99 -55.22
N LEU A 360 -5.27 24.48 -56.13
CA LEU A 360 -6.32 25.45 -55.82
C LEU A 360 -7.45 24.74 -55.07
N PRO A 361 -7.75 25.10 -53.81
CA PRO A 361 -8.84 24.46 -53.08
C PRO A 361 -10.19 24.88 -53.66
N ASP A 362 -11.17 23.98 -53.60
CA ASP A 362 -12.57 24.29 -53.91
C ASP A 362 -13.15 25.37 -52.98
N ALA A 363 -12.58 25.51 -51.77
CA ALA A 363 -12.98 26.48 -50.79
C ALA A 363 -12.72 27.93 -51.23
N LYS A 364 -13.65 28.83 -50.89
CA LYS A 364 -13.55 30.27 -51.19
C LYS A 364 -12.57 31.01 -50.27
N ILE A 365 -11.27 30.71 -50.36
CA ILE A 365 -10.20 31.29 -49.53
C ILE A 365 -10.04 32.82 -49.66
N LYS A 366 -10.61 33.44 -50.70
CA LYS A 366 -10.70 34.91 -50.85
C LYS A 366 -11.79 35.55 -49.99
N ASN A 367 -12.72 34.76 -49.44
CA ASN A 367 -13.85 35.26 -48.66
C ASN A 367 -13.58 35.14 -47.15
N LYS A 368 -13.48 36.27 -46.45
CA LYS A 368 -13.30 36.33 -44.99
C LYS A 368 -14.36 35.56 -44.19
N THR A 369 -15.57 35.41 -44.75
CA THR A 369 -16.68 34.68 -44.11
C THR A 369 -16.37 33.19 -43.96
N LEU A 370 -15.51 32.61 -44.81
CA LEU A 370 -15.06 31.23 -44.69
C LEU A 370 -14.33 31.03 -43.35
N PHE A 371 -13.30 31.84 -43.09
CA PHE A 371 -12.48 31.75 -41.87
C PHE A 371 -13.26 32.07 -40.60
N SER A 372 -14.18 33.05 -40.62
CA SER A 372 -15.00 33.35 -39.43
C SER A 372 -16.00 32.23 -39.09
N LYS A 373 -16.58 31.59 -40.11
CA LYS A 373 -17.41 30.39 -39.93
C LYS A 373 -16.60 29.23 -39.41
N ALA A 374 -15.43 28.97 -40.01
CA ALA A 374 -14.51 27.92 -39.59
C ALA A 374 -14.08 28.06 -38.12
N LYS A 375 -13.71 29.26 -37.68
CA LYS A 375 -13.41 29.55 -36.26
C LYS A 375 -14.58 29.20 -35.35
N THR A 376 -15.81 29.54 -35.75
CA THR A 376 -17.01 29.26 -34.96
C THR A 376 -17.28 27.75 -34.89
N GLN A 377 -17.13 27.05 -36.01
CA GLN A 377 -17.30 25.60 -36.09
C GLN A 377 -16.26 24.85 -35.25
N LEU A 378 -14.99 25.26 -35.29
CA LEU A 378 -13.94 24.70 -34.44
C LEU A 378 -14.26 24.89 -32.95
N LYS A 379 -14.64 26.10 -32.53
CA LYS A 379 -15.06 26.35 -31.14
C LYS A 379 -16.25 25.49 -30.73
N ASP A 380 -17.25 25.38 -31.59
CA ASP A 380 -18.44 24.58 -31.33
C ASP A 380 -18.14 23.08 -31.28
N ALA A 381 -17.13 22.59 -32.02
CA ALA A 381 -16.69 21.20 -31.98
C ALA A 381 -15.92 20.89 -30.69
N LEU A 382 -14.95 21.73 -30.33
CA LEU A 382 -14.21 21.59 -29.06
C LEU A 382 -15.15 21.63 -27.86
N TYR A 383 -16.12 22.56 -27.84
CA TYR A 383 -17.14 22.60 -26.79
C TYR A 383 -17.98 21.31 -26.67
N ARG A 384 -18.22 20.59 -27.77
CA ARG A 384 -19.04 19.36 -27.77
C ARG A 384 -18.23 18.12 -27.43
N ASN A 385 -16.97 18.08 -27.82
CA ASN A 385 -16.17 16.85 -27.83
C ASN A 385 -15.12 16.83 -26.72
N GLU A 386 -14.65 17.99 -26.24
CA GLU A 386 -13.62 18.07 -25.21
C GLU A 386 -14.21 18.08 -23.80
N THR A 387 -13.81 17.09 -23.01
CA THR A 387 -14.13 16.97 -21.60
C THR A 387 -12.88 16.55 -20.82
N LEU A 388 -12.70 17.13 -19.64
CA LEU A 388 -11.61 16.72 -18.75
C LEU A 388 -12.15 15.74 -17.71
N GLU A 389 -11.57 14.54 -17.67
CA GLU A 389 -11.91 13.55 -16.64
C GLU A 389 -11.05 13.74 -15.39
N LEU A 390 -11.73 13.84 -14.24
CA LEU A 390 -11.14 13.78 -12.92
C LEU A 390 -11.75 12.64 -12.09
N PHE A 391 -11.05 12.22 -11.05
CA PHE A 391 -11.60 11.36 -10.02
C PHE A 391 -11.95 12.18 -8.78
N THR A 392 -13.03 11.84 -8.09
CA THR A 392 -13.42 12.50 -6.85
C THR A 392 -13.87 11.50 -5.80
N ASN A 393 -13.64 11.84 -4.54
CA ASN A 393 -14.21 11.16 -3.39
C ASN A 393 -15.00 12.20 -2.59
N ARG A 394 -16.34 12.05 -2.56
CA ARG A 394 -17.24 13.03 -1.96
C ARG A 394 -17.21 13.03 -0.44
N GLU A 395 -17.07 11.85 0.17
CA GLU A 395 -16.96 11.68 1.62
C GLU A 395 -15.67 12.31 2.16
N LEU A 396 -14.57 12.11 1.44
CA LEU A 396 -13.29 12.73 1.75
C LEU A 396 -13.17 14.18 1.28
N LYS A 397 -14.05 14.63 0.38
CA LYS A 397 -14.01 15.97 -0.25
C LYS A 397 -12.67 16.26 -0.91
N VAL A 398 -12.17 15.28 -1.65
CA VAL A 398 -10.92 15.38 -2.41
C VAL A 398 -11.17 15.07 -3.88
N ALA A 399 -10.46 15.75 -4.77
CA ALA A 399 -10.44 15.51 -6.20
C ALA A 399 -9.02 15.17 -6.67
N SER A 400 -8.93 14.44 -7.78
CA SER A 400 -7.68 14.07 -8.42
C SER A 400 -7.01 15.28 -9.04
N ARG A 401 -5.71 15.19 -9.26
CA ARG A 401 -4.99 16.13 -10.13
C ARG A 401 -5.26 15.76 -11.58
N VAL A 402 -5.06 16.72 -12.48
CA VAL A 402 -5.14 16.48 -13.92
C VAL A 402 -4.14 15.41 -14.32
N GLY A 403 -4.60 14.38 -15.04
CA GLY A 403 -3.79 13.25 -15.48
C GLY A 403 -3.29 12.31 -14.36
N GLU A 404 -3.74 12.49 -13.11
CA GLU A 404 -3.41 11.57 -12.01
C GLU A 404 -4.05 10.20 -12.28
N SER A 405 -3.27 9.14 -12.16
CA SER A 405 -3.81 7.79 -12.32
C SER A 405 -4.82 7.49 -11.22
N ARG A 406 -5.84 6.66 -11.54
CA ARG A 406 -6.85 6.25 -10.55
C ARG A 406 -6.20 5.58 -9.32
N GLU A 407 -5.15 4.79 -9.53
CA GLU A 407 -4.43 4.10 -8.47
C GLU A 407 -3.71 5.08 -7.52
N ASP A 408 -3.09 6.13 -8.08
CA ASP A 408 -2.39 7.13 -7.25
C ASP A 408 -3.38 8.03 -6.51
N PHE A 409 -4.52 8.37 -7.14
CA PHE A 409 -5.61 9.05 -6.46
C PHE A 409 -6.19 8.20 -5.31
N GLU A 410 -6.37 6.90 -5.52
CA GLU A 410 -6.83 5.97 -4.48
C GLU A 410 -5.86 5.91 -3.29
N LYS A 411 -4.55 5.84 -3.53
CA LYS A 411 -3.54 5.91 -2.46
C LYS A 411 -3.65 7.20 -1.65
N ARG A 412 -3.92 8.33 -2.32
CA ARG A 412 -4.11 9.62 -1.66
C ARG A 412 -5.41 9.66 -0.85
N CYS A 413 -6.50 9.09 -1.35
CA CYS A 413 -7.74 8.92 -0.61
C CYS A 413 -7.54 8.07 0.65
N VAL A 414 -6.83 6.94 0.55
CA VAL A 414 -6.52 6.08 1.70
C VAL A 414 -5.69 6.81 2.76
N ALA A 415 -4.70 7.62 2.34
CA ALA A 415 -3.91 8.42 3.27
C ALA A 415 -4.77 9.46 4.01
N VAL A 416 -5.65 10.17 3.30
CA VAL A 416 -6.57 11.15 3.91
C VAL A 416 -7.58 10.45 4.83
N GLY A 417 -8.09 9.28 4.44
CA GLY A 417 -8.97 8.46 5.27
C GLY A 417 -8.29 8.00 6.56
N SER A 418 -7.03 7.56 6.47
CA SER A 418 -6.23 7.13 7.63
C SER A 418 -5.99 8.27 8.62
N GLU A 419 -5.69 9.48 8.13
CA GLU A 419 -5.50 10.66 8.99
C GLU A 419 -6.79 11.00 9.75
N ARG A 420 -7.96 10.93 9.09
CA ARG A 420 -9.25 11.12 9.77
C ARG A 420 -9.59 10.00 10.74
N ALA A 421 -9.23 8.76 10.42
CA ALA A 421 -9.38 7.62 11.32
C ALA A 421 -8.58 7.82 12.60
N ASP A 422 -7.31 8.25 12.49
CA ASP A 422 -6.44 8.53 13.63
C ASP A 422 -7.03 9.64 14.54
N GLU A 423 -7.57 10.71 13.94
CA GLU A 423 -8.25 11.77 14.71
C GLU A 423 -9.47 11.27 15.48
N ASP A 424 -10.30 10.42 14.85
CA ASP A 424 -11.51 9.89 15.49
C ASP A 424 -11.19 8.81 16.53
N VAL A 425 -10.19 7.97 16.27
CA VAL A 425 -9.61 7.02 17.24
C VAL A 425 -9.08 7.75 18.46
N ALA A 426 -8.36 8.87 18.29
CA ALA A 426 -7.86 9.67 19.40
C ALA A 426 -9.02 10.22 20.27
N LYS A 427 -10.09 10.74 19.65
CA LYS A 427 -11.29 11.22 20.38
C LYS A 427 -11.99 10.07 21.13
N LEU A 428 -12.13 8.91 20.49
CA LEU A 428 -12.72 7.71 21.08
C LEU A 428 -11.92 7.26 22.30
N ARG A 429 -10.60 7.11 22.13
CA ARG A 429 -9.67 6.72 23.19
C ARG A 429 -9.78 7.65 24.39
N ASP A 430 -9.72 8.96 24.18
CA ASP A 430 -9.87 9.97 25.23
C ASP A 430 -11.19 9.82 26.01
N SER A 431 -12.27 9.44 25.33
CA SER A 431 -13.58 9.25 25.94
C SER A 431 -13.66 7.97 26.78
N ILE A 432 -13.09 6.86 26.28
CA ILE A 432 -13.12 5.56 26.97
C ILE A 432 -12.11 5.52 28.11
N GLU A 433 -10.92 6.11 27.94
CA GLU A 433 -9.91 6.21 29.00
C GLU A 433 -10.47 6.94 30.24
N LYS A 434 -11.24 8.03 30.03
CA LYS A 434 -11.98 8.71 31.12
C LYS A 434 -13.01 7.81 31.81
N LYS A 435 -13.64 6.86 31.11
CA LYS A 435 -14.55 5.87 31.72
C LYS A 435 -13.74 4.84 32.51
N MET A 436 -12.67 4.30 31.91
CA MET A 436 -11.78 3.32 32.53
C MET A 436 -11.17 3.85 33.83
N ASP A 437 -10.69 5.10 33.85
CA ASP A 437 -10.12 5.71 35.04
C ASP A 437 -11.13 5.82 36.19
N ARG A 438 -12.40 6.13 35.88
CA ARG A 438 -13.46 6.14 36.89
C ARG A 438 -13.70 4.75 37.47
N VAL A 439 -13.67 3.71 36.62
CA VAL A 439 -13.85 2.32 37.05
C VAL A 439 -12.63 1.86 37.87
N LYS A 440 -11.40 2.17 37.44
CA LYS A 440 -10.17 1.87 38.19
C LYS A 440 -10.17 2.48 39.60
N VAL A 441 -10.53 3.76 39.73
CA VAL A 441 -10.69 4.41 41.04
C VAL A 441 -11.79 3.73 41.88
N ALA A 442 -12.85 3.23 41.24
CA ALA A 442 -13.91 2.50 41.93
C ALA A 442 -13.49 1.07 42.32
N ILE A 443 -12.59 0.42 41.57
CA ILE A 443 -11.96 -0.86 41.91
C ILE A 443 -11.06 -0.68 43.14
N GLU A 444 -10.18 0.32 43.15
CA GLU A 444 -9.28 0.60 44.28
C GLU A 444 -10.07 0.80 45.59
N LYS A 445 -11.16 1.60 45.55
CA LYS A 445 -12.07 1.77 46.70
C LYS A 445 -12.76 0.46 47.12
N SER A 446 -13.04 -0.42 46.15
CA SER A 446 -13.64 -1.73 46.39
C SER A 446 -12.64 -2.69 47.04
N GLU A 447 -11.38 -2.68 46.60
CA GLU A 447 -10.27 -3.44 47.18
C GLU A 447 -10.00 -3.02 48.62
N ASP A 448 -9.95 -1.72 48.90
CA ASP A 448 -9.83 -1.18 50.26
C ASP A 448 -10.95 -1.71 51.16
N ARG A 449 -12.18 -1.73 50.64
CA ARG A 449 -13.33 -2.22 51.40
C ARG A 449 -13.28 -3.73 51.65
N VAL A 450 -12.81 -4.50 50.67
CA VAL A 450 -12.57 -5.94 50.83
C VAL A 450 -11.51 -6.18 51.91
N ARG A 451 -10.36 -5.50 51.84
CA ARG A 451 -9.29 -5.59 52.85
C ARG A 451 -9.77 -5.23 54.25
N GLU A 452 -10.55 -4.17 54.39
CA GLU A 452 -11.15 -3.78 55.68
C GLU A 452 -12.06 -4.91 56.22
N LEU A 453 -12.95 -5.45 55.38
CA LEU A 453 -13.89 -6.50 55.76
C LEU A 453 -13.22 -7.85 56.03
N GLU A 454 -12.14 -8.18 55.32
CA GLU A 454 -11.29 -9.34 55.61
C GLU A 454 -10.67 -9.21 56.99
N HIS A 455 -10.03 -8.07 57.28
CA HIS A 455 -9.49 -7.81 58.62
C HIS A 455 -10.58 -7.86 59.70
N ASP A 456 -11.79 -7.36 59.44
CA ASP A 456 -12.92 -7.38 60.37
C ASP A 456 -13.48 -8.79 60.60
N ALA A 457 -13.39 -9.67 59.59
CA ALA A 457 -13.73 -11.08 59.69
C ALA A 457 -12.65 -11.89 60.42
N ASP A 458 -11.37 -11.57 60.19
CA ASP A 458 -10.20 -12.23 60.79
C ASP A 458 -9.94 -11.82 62.24
N ALA A 459 -10.05 -10.52 62.57
CA ALA A 459 -9.89 -10.00 63.92
C ALA A 459 -10.96 -10.61 64.86
N ARG A 460 -12.20 -10.74 64.37
CA ARG A 460 -13.27 -11.45 65.11
C ARG A 460 -13.06 -12.97 65.17
N GLY A 461 -12.14 -13.53 64.39
CA GLY A 461 -11.64 -14.90 64.51
C GLY A 461 -10.52 -15.05 65.56
N LYS A 462 -9.75 -13.99 65.85
CA LYS A 462 -8.61 -13.98 66.79
C LYS A 462 -8.96 -13.45 68.19
N ASP A 463 -10.07 -12.75 68.37
CA ASP A 463 -10.57 -12.24 69.67
C ASP A 463 -11.17 -13.33 70.61
N GLN A 464 -10.79 -14.60 70.42
CA GLN A 464 -11.30 -15.75 71.18
C GLN A 464 -10.33 -16.31 72.22
N LEU A 465 -9.19 -15.68 72.49
CA LEU A 465 -8.15 -16.26 73.37
C LEU A 465 -7.67 -15.40 74.55
N ILE A 466 -8.37 -14.34 74.94
CA ILE A 466 -8.05 -13.62 76.18
C ILE A 466 -9.36 -13.25 76.92
N ASP A 467 -9.87 -14.18 77.73
CA ASP A 467 -10.43 -13.87 79.06
C ASP A 467 -10.73 -15.16 79.83
N ILE A 468 -9.66 -15.87 80.21
CA ILE A 468 -9.69 -16.80 81.35
C ILE A 468 -8.50 -16.39 82.22
N GLY A 469 -8.72 -15.46 83.16
CA GLY A 469 -7.70 -15.15 84.15
C GLY A 469 -7.95 -13.87 84.93
N THR A 470 -8.34 -14.04 86.20
CA THR A 470 -8.30 -13.06 87.30
C THR A 470 -9.40 -11.98 87.28
N SER A 471 -10.38 -12.05 88.18
CA SER A 471 -10.13 -11.74 89.59
C SER A 471 -11.19 -12.37 90.50
N VAL A 472 -10.66 -13.12 91.46
CA VAL A 472 -11.29 -13.51 92.72
C VAL A 472 -11.14 -12.32 93.70
N LEU A 473 -12.14 -12.17 94.59
CA LEU A 473 -12.25 -11.32 95.80
C LEU A 473 -13.04 -10.00 95.72
N GLY A 474 -14.28 -10.10 96.19
CA GLY A 474 -15.11 -9.01 96.69
C GLY A 474 -16.30 -9.59 97.48
N ALA A 475 -16.12 -9.66 98.80
CA ALA A 475 -16.97 -10.22 99.85
C ALA A 475 -18.49 -10.00 99.67
N VAL A 476 -19.34 -10.99 99.99
CA VAL A 476 -19.99 -11.11 101.31
C VAL A 476 -20.32 -9.73 101.89
N LEU A 477 -21.50 -9.20 101.53
CA LEU A 477 -22.38 -8.41 102.39
C LEU A 477 -23.67 -8.08 101.64
N GLY A 478 -24.79 -8.64 102.13
CA GLY A 478 -26.08 -7.97 102.05
C GLY A 478 -26.98 -8.27 100.85
N GLY A 479 -27.79 -9.32 100.98
CA GLY A 479 -29.24 -9.16 100.81
C GLY A 479 -29.85 -9.42 99.43
N ARG A 480 -30.76 -10.41 99.41
CA ARG A 480 -32.01 -10.46 98.62
C ARG A 480 -31.88 -10.22 97.10
N ARG A 481 -32.01 -11.28 96.29
CA ARG A 481 -33.27 -11.66 95.59
C ARG A 481 -33.05 -12.54 94.35
N SER A 482 -34.01 -13.46 94.19
CA SER A 482 -34.74 -13.79 92.96
C SER A 482 -34.08 -14.71 91.91
N THR A 483 -34.69 -15.88 91.78
CA THR A 483 -34.53 -16.97 90.79
C THR A 483 -34.83 -16.58 89.33
N ARG A 484 -34.55 -15.34 88.90
CA ARG A 484 -34.83 -14.84 87.54
C ARG A 484 -33.60 -14.65 86.63
N SER A 485 -32.42 -15.12 87.02
CA SER A 485 -31.18 -14.95 86.22
C SER A 485 -30.74 -16.19 85.41
N ILE A 486 -31.45 -17.32 85.49
CA ILE A 486 -31.02 -18.58 84.83
C ILE A 486 -31.42 -18.63 83.34
N LEU A 487 -32.28 -17.74 82.85
CA LEU A 487 -32.67 -17.65 81.42
C LEU A 487 -31.82 -16.70 80.56
N GLY A 488 -30.64 -16.28 81.04
CA GLY A 488 -29.70 -15.45 80.29
C GLY A 488 -28.61 -16.20 79.50
N GLY A 489 -28.45 -17.51 79.72
CA GLY A 489 -27.30 -18.28 79.22
C GLY A 489 -27.46 -18.90 77.83
N ALA A 490 -28.68 -19.21 77.39
CA ALA A 490 -28.92 -19.93 76.12
C ALA A 490 -29.11 -19.02 74.89
N ARG A 491 -29.21 -17.69 75.06
CA ARG A 491 -29.33 -16.73 73.94
C ARG A 491 -28.00 -16.16 73.43
N ARG A 492 -26.88 -16.46 74.10
CA ARG A 492 -25.55 -15.92 73.72
C ARG A 492 -24.74 -16.85 72.83
N ALA A 493 -25.15 -18.11 72.63
CA ALA A 493 -24.48 -19.03 71.68
C ALA A 493 -25.05 -18.92 70.25
N SER A 494 -26.35 -18.65 70.09
CA SER A 494 -27.00 -18.48 68.77
C SER A 494 -26.80 -17.10 68.13
N SER A 495 -26.53 -16.07 68.94
CA SER A 495 -26.16 -14.74 68.44
C SER A 495 -24.75 -14.72 67.84
N ARG A 496 -23.82 -15.55 68.31
CA ARG A 496 -22.40 -15.55 67.91
C ARG A 496 -22.15 -16.20 66.54
N GLN A 497 -22.92 -17.23 66.18
CA GLN A 497 -22.88 -17.86 64.85
C GLN A 497 -23.44 -16.92 63.76
N ARG A 498 -24.52 -16.20 64.07
CA ARG A 498 -25.17 -15.22 63.17
C ARG A 498 -24.27 -14.02 62.87
N THR A 499 -23.52 -13.53 63.85
CA THR A 499 -22.62 -12.38 63.65
C THR A 499 -21.42 -12.72 62.75
N LYS A 500 -20.86 -13.94 62.85
CA LYS A 500 -19.79 -14.41 61.96
C LYS A 500 -20.30 -14.64 60.52
N ALA A 501 -21.47 -15.27 60.38
CA ALA A 501 -22.12 -15.44 59.08
C ALA A 501 -22.39 -14.10 58.38
N ASN A 502 -22.89 -13.10 59.12
CA ASN A 502 -23.14 -11.75 58.58
C ASN A 502 -21.84 -11.02 58.17
N ALA A 503 -20.73 -11.24 58.88
CA ALA A 503 -19.43 -10.64 58.51
C ALA A 503 -18.88 -11.25 57.22
N GLN A 504 -18.95 -12.58 57.08
CA GLN A 504 -18.55 -13.28 55.85
C GLN A 504 -19.46 -12.95 54.67
N GLU A 505 -20.77 -12.78 54.89
CA GLU A 505 -21.71 -12.39 53.84
C GLU A 505 -21.44 -10.96 53.32
N ARG A 506 -21.04 -10.04 54.20
CA ARG A 506 -20.61 -8.68 53.82
C ARG A 506 -19.32 -8.69 53.01
N LEU A 507 -18.34 -9.50 53.40
CA LEU A 507 -17.10 -9.69 52.64
C LEU A 507 -17.42 -10.21 51.23
N ARG A 508 -18.19 -11.30 51.13
CA ARG A 508 -18.61 -11.87 49.84
C ARG A 508 -19.36 -10.88 48.95
N THR A 509 -20.21 -10.04 49.55
CA THR A 509 -20.91 -8.98 48.81
C THR A 509 -19.94 -7.92 48.28
N ALA A 510 -18.90 -7.58 49.05
CA ALA A 510 -17.88 -6.63 48.62
C ALA A 510 -16.98 -7.21 47.51
N GLU A 511 -16.59 -8.48 47.62
CA GLU A 511 -15.84 -9.22 46.58
C GLU A 511 -16.63 -9.26 45.27
N ASN A 512 -17.92 -9.64 45.31
CA ASN A 512 -18.76 -9.65 44.11
C ASN A 512 -18.86 -8.28 43.44
N ARG A 513 -18.95 -7.19 44.23
CA ARG A 513 -18.97 -5.80 43.71
C ARG A 513 -17.63 -5.35 43.16
N MET A 514 -16.53 -5.96 43.59
CA MET A 514 -15.21 -5.70 43.02
C MET A 514 -15.07 -6.44 41.69
N ALA A 515 -15.46 -7.73 41.66
CA ALA A 515 -15.50 -8.52 40.43
C ALA A 515 -16.34 -7.85 39.34
N GLU A 516 -17.55 -7.38 39.66
CA GLU A 516 -18.40 -6.65 38.71
C GLU A 516 -17.73 -5.40 38.11
N LYS A 517 -16.89 -4.69 38.88
CA LYS A 517 -16.15 -3.53 38.35
C LYS A 517 -14.94 -3.95 37.51
N MET A 518 -14.30 -5.07 37.83
CA MET A 518 -13.23 -5.64 37.00
C MET A 518 -13.80 -6.08 35.66
N ASP A 519 -14.96 -6.73 35.64
CA ASP A 519 -15.68 -7.10 34.41
C ASP A 519 -16.04 -5.87 33.58
N GLN A 520 -16.52 -4.78 34.21
CA GLN A 520 -16.79 -3.51 33.53
C GLN A 520 -15.52 -2.87 32.92
N LEU A 521 -14.36 -3.03 33.56
CA LEU A 521 -13.10 -2.52 33.00
C LEU A 521 -12.68 -3.32 31.76
N GLU A 522 -12.80 -4.65 31.81
CA GLU A 522 -12.53 -5.53 30.67
C GLU A 522 -13.49 -5.25 29.49
N GLU A 523 -14.77 -5.02 29.78
CA GLU A 523 -15.77 -4.63 28.76
C GLU A 523 -15.38 -3.31 28.07
N LEU A 524 -14.94 -2.31 28.84
CA LEU A 524 -14.47 -1.03 28.27
C LEU A 524 -13.18 -1.17 27.44
N GLU A 525 -12.28 -2.07 27.82
CA GLU A 525 -11.06 -2.37 27.05
C GLU A 525 -11.39 -3.07 25.72
N SER A 526 -12.37 -3.98 25.73
CA SER A 526 -12.90 -4.61 24.52
C SER A 526 -13.62 -3.59 23.64
N GLU A 527 -14.50 -2.76 24.20
CA GLU A 527 -15.23 -1.69 23.49
C GLU A 527 -14.25 -0.76 22.77
N LEU A 528 -13.17 -0.33 23.46
CA LEU A 528 -12.14 0.51 22.84
C LEU A 528 -11.51 -0.18 21.62
N THR A 529 -11.12 -1.44 21.78
CA THR A 529 -10.47 -2.19 20.70
C THR A 529 -11.42 -2.33 19.51
N ASP A 530 -12.63 -2.83 19.73
CA ASP A 530 -13.61 -3.10 18.68
C ASP A 530 -14.02 -1.81 17.94
N SER A 531 -14.28 -0.73 18.68
CA SER A 531 -14.63 0.55 18.07
C SER A 531 -13.47 1.20 17.30
N MET A 532 -12.21 0.97 17.68
CA MET A 532 -11.06 1.41 16.88
C MET A 532 -11.01 0.70 15.53
N TRP A 533 -11.27 -0.62 15.50
CA TRP A 533 -11.33 -1.39 14.26
C TRP A 533 -12.49 -0.94 13.35
N GLU A 534 -13.66 -0.67 13.94
CA GLU A 534 -14.83 -0.18 13.20
C GLU A 534 -14.55 1.19 12.56
N ILE A 535 -13.98 2.14 13.32
CA ILE A 535 -13.57 3.45 12.77
C ILE A 535 -12.60 3.30 11.61
N GLN A 536 -11.57 2.44 11.76
CA GLN A 536 -10.60 2.22 10.69
C GLN A 536 -11.26 1.63 9.44
N SER A 537 -12.12 0.62 9.61
CA SER A 537 -12.82 -0.03 8.51
C SER A 537 -13.76 0.92 7.78
N ASP A 538 -14.49 1.76 8.51
CA ASP A 538 -15.42 2.75 7.93
C ASP A 538 -14.67 3.77 7.07
N TRP A 539 -13.52 4.27 7.55
CA TRP A 539 -12.71 5.21 6.79
C TRP A 539 -12.05 4.58 5.55
N ASP A 540 -11.63 3.32 5.65
CA ASP A 540 -11.12 2.55 4.52
C ASP A 540 -12.20 2.30 3.45
N GLU A 541 -13.44 2.04 3.84
CA GLU A 541 -14.56 1.88 2.91
C GLU A 541 -14.86 3.20 2.19
N ARG A 542 -15.00 4.30 2.95
CA ARG A 542 -15.21 5.64 2.38
C ARG A 542 -14.09 6.06 1.44
N ALA A 543 -12.83 5.71 1.73
CA ALA A 543 -11.69 6.05 0.88
C ALA A 543 -11.77 5.40 -0.52
N ARG A 544 -12.42 4.23 -0.63
CA ARG A 544 -12.58 3.50 -1.90
C ARG A 544 -13.77 4.00 -2.74
N GLU A 545 -14.63 4.85 -2.20
CA GLU A 545 -15.76 5.46 -2.92
C GLU A 545 -15.28 6.56 -3.88
N ILE A 546 -14.65 6.13 -4.98
CA ILE A 546 -14.11 6.99 -6.03
C ILE A 546 -15.06 7.00 -7.23
N GLU A 547 -15.51 8.19 -7.60
CA GLU A 547 -16.34 8.47 -8.76
C GLU A 547 -15.55 9.24 -9.83
N THR A 548 -15.95 9.10 -11.09
CA THR A 548 -15.47 9.94 -12.18
C THR A 548 -16.31 11.23 -12.24
N LEU A 549 -15.63 12.36 -12.36
CA LEU A 549 -16.20 13.68 -12.58
C LEU A 549 -15.74 14.18 -13.95
N GLU A 550 -16.68 14.35 -14.86
CA GLU A 550 -16.44 14.97 -16.16
C GLU A 550 -16.58 16.48 -16.03
N VAL A 551 -15.55 17.22 -16.42
CA VAL A 551 -15.53 18.68 -16.46
C VAL A 551 -15.61 19.13 -17.92
N PRO A 552 -16.79 19.52 -18.42
CA PRO A 552 -16.94 20.02 -19.79
C PRO A 552 -16.42 21.46 -19.91
N LEU A 553 -16.11 21.88 -21.14
CA LEU A 553 -15.81 23.28 -21.44
C LEU A 553 -17.07 24.16 -21.44
N GLU A 554 -16.93 25.43 -21.06
CA GLU A 554 -17.92 26.46 -21.40
C GLU A 554 -17.52 27.19 -22.68
N LYS A 555 -18.48 27.65 -23.49
CA LYS A 555 -18.18 28.39 -24.73
C LYS A 555 -17.37 29.67 -24.50
N THR A 556 -17.51 30.27 -23.32
CA THR A 556 -16.76 31.46 -22.89
C THR A 556 -15.30 31.16 -22.60
N ASP A 557 -14.96 29.90 -22.35
CA ASP A 557 -13.63 29.43 -21.96
C ASP A 557 -12.78 28.95 -23.14
N ILE A 558 -13.29 29.10 -24.37
CA ILE A 558 -12.59 28.73 -25.60
C ILE A 558 -12.20 30.00 -26.37
N SER A 559 -10.90 30.27 -26.44
CA SER A 559 -10.31 31.36 -27.24
C SER A 559 -9.53 30.80 -28.42
N VAL A 560 -9.76 31.32 -29.63
CA VAL A 560 -8.94 30.97 -30.79
C VAL A 560 -7.91 32.08 -30.94
N ASP A 561 -6.68 31.78 -30.55
CA ASP A 561 -5.59 32.75 -30.47
C ASP A 561 -4.91 32.91 -31.84
N GLU A 562 -4.71 31.80 -32.54
CA GLU A 562 -4.23 31.79 -33.92
C GLU A 562 -5.14 31.02 -34.86
N PHE A 563 -5.28 31.52 -36.09
CA PHE A 563 -6.01 30.86 -37.15
C PHE A 563 -5.52 31.38 -38.50
N SER A 564 -4.65 30.60 -39.11
CA SER A 564 -3.83 31.02 -40.25
C SER A 564 -4.01 30.05 -41.41
N LEU A 565 -4.00 30.54 -42.64
CA LEU A 565 -3.93 29.67 -43.82
C LEU A 565 -2.50 29.14 -43.93
N ILE A 566 -2.35 27.84 -44.15
CA ILE A 566 -1.04 27.21 -44.36
C ILE A 566 -1.01 26.47 -45.69
N TRP A 567 0.16 26.43 -46.31
CA TRP A 567 0.45 25.62 -47.48
C TRP A 567 1.29 24.41 -47.10
N ILE A 568 0.74 23.22 -47.31
CA ILE A 568 1.32 21.93 -46.92
C ILE A 568 1.92 21.27 -48.18
N PRO A 569 3.21 20.89 -48.19
CA PRO A 569 3.79 20.17 -49.30
C PRO A 569 3.26 18.73 -49.36
N THR A 570 2.88 18.26 -50.54
CA THR A 570 2.34 16.93 -50.81
C THR A 570 2.94 16.36 -52.11
N SER A 571 2.86 15.04 -52.28
CA SER A 571 3.39 14.29 -53.44
C SER A 571 2.68 14.58 -54.77
#